data_AF-A0A1G2GB17-F1
#
_entry.id   AF-A0A1G2GB17-F1
#
_cell.length_a   1.000
_cell.length_b   1.000
_cell.length_c   1.000
_cell.angle_alpha   90.00
_cell.angle_beta   90.00
_cell.angle_gamma   90.00
#
_symmetry.space_group_name_H-M   'P 1'
#
loop_
_entity.id
_entity.type
_entity.pdbx_description
1 polymer ?
#
loop_
_entity_poly.entity_id
_entity_poly.type
_entity_poly.pdbx_seq_one_letter_code
_entity_poly.pdbx_strand_id
1 'polypeptide(L)'
;MYLFFLSHYNNILWKTFLFISAFFFNLAIHPSFINTVAAACDPATQICNPIQADTFLELVEAIASAVTAIGIPLVAIFLVWSGFLFVTARGNEEQLKKAKTTLSWTLIGGAVLIGARVLAIAIVNFAKGLG
;
A
#
# COMPACT_ATOMS: atom_id res chain seq x y z
N MET A 1 0.91 -35.43 -26.90
CA MET A 1 0.59 -35.19 -25.48
C MET A 1 1.22 -33.88 -24.94
N TYR A 2 2.55 -33.70 -24.99
CA TYR A 2 3.23 -32.51 -24.46
C TYR A 2 2.83 -31.17 -25.11
N LEU A 3 2.52 -31.16 -26.41
CA LEU A 3 2.08 -29.96 -27.13
C LEU A 3 0.72 -29.42 -26.63
N PHE A 4 -0.17 -30.29 -26.14
CA PHE A 4 -1.45 -29.88 -25.54
C PHE A 4 -1.26 -29.20 -24.18
N PHE A 5 -0.30 -29.68 -23.39
CA PHE A 5 0.04 -29.13 -22.07
C PHE A 5 0.72 -27.75 -22.17
N LEU A 6 1.59 -27.55 -23.16
CA LEU A 6 2.25 -26.27 -23.41
C LEU A 6 1.28 -25.19 -23.92
N SER A 7 0.31 -25.58 -24.76
CA SER A 7 -0.76 -24.67 -25.23
C SER A 7 -1.65 -24.17 -24.09
N HIS A 8 -1.94 -25.03 -23.11
CA HIS A 8 -2.76 -24.67 -21.96
C HIS A 8 -2.00 -23.78 -20.96
N TYR A 9 -0.71 -24.05 -20.72
CA TYR A 9 0.15 -23.25 -19.84
C TYR A 9 0.34 -21.80 -20.35
N ASN A 10 0.55 -21.62 -21.66
CA ASN A 10 0.71 -20.29 -22.26
C ASN A 10 -0.55 -19.42 -22.11
N ASN A 11 -1.73 -20.03 -22.23
CA ASN A 11 -3.01 -19.35 -22.04
C ASN A 11 -3.28 -18.96 -20.57
N ILE A 12 -2.84 -19.77 -19.60
CA ILE A 12 -2.98 -19.43 -18.18
C ILE A 12 -2.03 -18.29 -17.79
N LEU A 13 -0.77 -18.33 -18.25
CA LEU A 13 0.22 -17.30 -17.93
C LEU A 13 -0.15 -15.94 -18.51
N TRP A 14 -0.63 -15.91 -19.76
CA TRP A 14 -1.09 -14.70 -20.41
C TRP A 14 -2.30 -14.08 -19.69
N LYS A 15 -3.26 -14.93 -19.25
CA LYS A 15 -4.42 -14.46 -18.48
C LYS A 15 -4.04 -13.92 -17.11
N THR A 16 -3.10 -14.56 -16.40
CA THR A 16 -2.63 -14.05 -15.10
C THR A 16 -1.88 -12.72 -15.24
N PHE A 17 -1.10 -12.55 -16.32
CA PHE A 17 -0.39 -11.29 -16.58
C PHE A 17 -1.36 -10.15 -16.87
N LEU A 18 -2.39 -10.40 -17.67
CA LEU A 18 -3.44 -9.41 -17.99
C LEU A 18 -4.32 -9.04 -16.79
N PHE A 19 -4.64 -10.01 -15.92
CA PHE A 19 -5.39 -9.73 -14.69
C PHE A 19 -4.59 -8.88 -13.71
N ILE A 20 -3.30 -9.17 -13.55
CA ILE A 20 -2.40 -8.42 -12.67
C ILE A 20 -2.25 -6.98 -13.20
N SER A 21 -2.00 -6.79 -14.50
CA SER A 21 -1.86 -5.44 -15.06
C SER A 21 -3.16 -4.63 -15.00
N ALA A 22 -4.32 -5.25 -15.22
CA ALA A 22 -5.61 -4.59 -15.10
C ALA A 22 -5.95 -4.18 -13.66
N PHE A 23 -5.52 -4.96 -12.66
CA PHE A 23 -5.66 -4.64 -11.25
C PHE A 23 -4.78 -3.44 -10.85
N PHE A 24 -3.52 -3.41 -11.29
CA PHE A 24 -2.62 -2.27 -11.07
C PHE A 24 -3.08 -0.99 -11.81
N PHE A 25 -3.61 -1.12 -13.02
CA PHE A 25 -4.17 0.00 -13.79
C PHE A 25 -5.45 0.55 -13.15
N ASN A 26 -6.33 -0.30 -12.62
CA ASN A 26 -7.52 0.15 -11.88
C ASN A 26 -7.15 0.78 -10.52
N LEU A 27 -6.14 0.27 -9.81
CA LEU A 27 -5.66 0.88 -8.56
C LEU A 27 -5.08 2.29 -8.79
N ALA A 28 -4.43 2.51 -9.94
CA ALA A 28 -3.86 3.82 -10.30
C ALA A 28 -4.91 4.88 -10.70
N ILE A 29 -6.10 4.45 -11.14
CA ILE A 29 -7.17 5.35 -11.63
C ILE A 29 -8.33 5.46 -10.63
N HIS A 30 -8.37 4.60 -9.60
CA HIS A 30 -9.36 4.73 -8.54
C HIS A 30 -9.06 6.03 -7.73
N PRO A 31 -9.99 7.00 -7.69
CA PRO A 31 -9.74 8.34 -7.15
C PRO A 31 -9.44 8.38 -5.64
N SER A 32 -9.45 7.23 -4.97
CA SER A 32 -9.11 7.10 -3.55
C SER A 32 -7.60 7.20 -3.24
N PHE A 33 -6.72 7.22 -4.24
CA PHE A 33 -5.26 7.37 -4.04
C PHE A 33 -4.69 8.74 -4.40
N ILE A 34 -5.49 9.65 -4.98
CA ILE A 34 -5.09 11.04 -5.18
C ILE A 34 -5.92 11.90 -4.24
N ASN A 35 -5.42 12.08 -3.01
CA ASN A 35 -5.84 13.24 -2.21
C ASN A 35 -5.21 14.46 -2.88
N THR A 36 -5.94 15.13 -3.76
CA THR A 36 -5.58 16.47 -4.20
C THR A 36 -5.64 17.36 -2.97
N VAL A 37 -4.48 17.68 -2.38
CA VAL A 37 -4.35 18.77 -1.42
C VAL A 37 -4.57 20.08 -2.17
N ALA A 38 -5.84 20.39 -2.46
CA ALA A 38 -6.24 21.69 -2.97
C ALA A 38 -6.05 22.68 -1.82
N ALA A 39 -4.94 23.42 -1.82
CA ALA A 39 -4.69 24.46 -0.82
C ALA A 39 -5.90 25.40 -0.78
N ALA A 40 -6.55 25.53 0.37
CA ALA A 40 -7.75 26.34 0.57
C ALA A 40 -7.47 27.87 0.54
N CYS A 41 -6.35 28.27 -0.04
CA CYS A 41 -5.84 29.63 -0.01
C CYS A 41 -5.39 30.08 -1.39
N ASP A 42 -5.49 31.39 -1.60
CA ASP A 42 -5.10 32.04 -2.84
C ASP A 42 -3.57 32.30 -2.84
N PRO A 43 -2.80 31.67 -3.75
CA PRO A 43 -1.35 31.83 -3.82
C PRO A 43 -0.91 33.26 -4.18
N ALA A 44 -1.82 34.14 -4.58
CA ALA A 44 -1.51 35.55 -4.85
C ALA A 44 -1.40 36.41 -3.59
N THR A 45 -1.94 35.97 -2.45
CA THR A 45 -2.07 36.83 -1.25
C THR A 45 -1.42 36.25 0.01
N GLN A 46 -1.03 34.97 0.03
CA GLN A 46 -0.39 34.34 1.19
C GLN A 46 0.39 33.08 0.83
N ILE A 47 1.36 32.72 1.67
CA ILE A 47 2.03 31.41 1.57
C ILE A 47 1.03 30.34 2.00
N CYS A 48 0.56 29.59 1.02
CA CYS A 48 -0.34 28.47 1.22
C CYS A 48 0.36 27.31 1.92
N ASN A 49 -0.19 26.87 3.06
CA ASN A 49 0.26 25.65 3.72
C ASN A 49 -0.23 24.43 2.91
N PRO A 50 0.64 23.70 2.18
CA PRO A 50 0.22 22.56 1.38
C PRO A 50 -0.23 21.36 2.24
N ILE A 51 0.02 21.43 3.56
CA ILE A 51 -0.39 20.43 4.56
C ILE A 51 -1.76 20.78 5.18
N GLN A 52 -2.26 22.01 4.99
CA GLN A 52 -3.57 22.50 5.50
C GLN A 52 -3.83 22.16 6.97
N ALA A 53 -2.78 22.20 7.79
CA ALA A 53 -2.86 21.98 9.22
C ALA A 53 -2.74 23.33 9.92
N ASP A 54 -3.81 23.78 10.54
CA ASP A 54 -3.84 25.02 11.33
C ASP A 54 -3.52 24.74 12.81
N THR A 55 -3.54 23.47 13.22
CA THR A 55 -3.23 23.01 14.57
C THR A 55 -2.24 21.84 14.59
N PHE A 56 -1.54 21.65 15.72
CA PHE A 56 -0.63 20.52 15.92
C PHE A 56 -1.33 19.16 15.75
N LEU A 57 -2.61 19.07 16.10
CA LEU A 57 -3.42 17.87 15.93
C LEU A 57 -3.64 17.51 14.44
N GLU A 58 -3.96 18.50 13.61
CA GLU A 58 -4.13 18.30 12.16
C GLU A 58 -2.81 17.96 11.48
N LEU A 59 -1.69 18.49 11.98
CA LEU A 59 -0.37 18.13 11.46
C LEU A 59 -0.07 16.64 11.67
N VAL A 60 -0.38 16.09 12.84
CA VAL A 60 -0.20 14.66 13.14
C VAL A 60 -1.10 13.81 12.24
N GLU A 61 -2.35 14.22 12.02
CA GLU A 61 -3.29 13.53 11.14
C GLU A 61 -2.83 13.56 9.67
N ALA A 62 -2.33 14.70 9.20
CA ALA A 62 -1.82 14.87 7.84
C ALA A 62 -0.55 14.05 7.58
N ILE A 63 0.37 13.97 8.54
CA ILE A 63 1.55 13.12 8.43
C ILE A 63 1.14 11.65 8.41
N ALA A 64 0.22 11.23 9.28
CA ALA A 64 -0.28 9.86 9.31
C ALA A 64 -0.97 9.47 8.00
N SER A 65 -1.74 10.37 7.39
CA SER A 65 -2.40 10.14 6.10
C SER A 65 -1.38 10.05 4.95
N ALA A 66 -0.38 10.94 4.91
CA ALA A 66 0.68 10.93 3.91
C ALA A 66 1.51 9.63 3.95
N VAL A 67 1.91 9.18 5.15
CA VAL A 67 2.64 7.92 5.32
C VAL A 67 1.79 6.73 4.89
N THR A 68 0.49 6.74 5.20
CA THR A 68 -0.42 5.66 4.81
C THR A 68 -0.62 5.61 3.29
N ALA A 69 -0.72 6.77 2.63
CA ALA A 69 -0.91 6.85 1.19
C ALA A 69 0.23 6.20 0.40
N ILE A 70 1.47 6.35 0.86
CA ILE A 70 2.67 5.74 0.24
C ILE A 70 2.90 4.32 0.76
N GLY A 71 2.60 4.07 2.02
CA GLY A 71 2.88 2.80 2.68
C GLY A 71 1.99 1.65 2.23
N ILE A 72 0.70 1.90 1.95
CA ILE A 72 -0.22 0.85 1.46
C ILE A 72 0.24 0.23 0.13
N PRO A 73 0.53 1.01 -0.94
CA PRO A 73 0.98 0.44 -2.20
C PRO A 73 2.33 -0.27 -2.05
N LEU A 74 3.22 0.23 -1.18
CA LEU A 74 4.50 -0.42 -0.88
C LEU A 74 4.30 -1.80 -0.25
N VAL A 75 3.44 -1.91 0.76
CA VAL A 75 3.12 -3.20 1.41
C VAL A 75 2.49 -4.17 0.41
N ALA A 76 1.60 -3.70 -0.47
CA ALA A 76 1.00 -4.53 -1.50
C ALA A 76 2.04 -5.13 -2.46
N ILE A 77 3.03 -4.33 -2.89
CA ILE A 77 4.13 -4.81 -3.74
C ILE A 77 4.95 -5.90 -3.03
N PHE A 78 5.31 -5.68 -1.76
CA PHE A 78 6.04 -6.67 -0.97
C PHE A 78 5.25 -7.96 -0.74
N LEU A 79 3.94 -7.86 -0.59
CA LEU A 79 3.05 -9.02 -0.43
C LEU A 79 3.04 -9.88 -1.70
N VAL A 80 2.92 -9.26 -2.87
CA VAL A 80 2.99 -9.95 -4.17
C VAL A 80 4.35 -10.62 -4.36
N TRP A 81 5.44 -9.91 -4.01
CA TRP A 81 6.80 -10.44 -4.12
C TRP A 81 6.99 -11.69 -3.24
N SER A 82 6.52 -11.64 -1.99
CA SER A 82 6.54 -12.78 -1.09
C SER A 82 5.74 -13.97 -1.64
N GLY A 83 4.56 -13.71 -2.20
CA GLY A 83 3.72 -14.74 -2.84
C GLY A 83 4.44 -15.42 -4.01
N PHE A 84 5.12 -14.65 -4.87
CA PHE A 84 5.93 -15.21 -5.95
C PHE A 84 7.03 -16.13 -5.43
N LEU A 85 7.71 -15.74 -4.36
CA LEU A 85 8.79 -16.53 -3.76
C LEU A 85 8.30 -17.87 -3.21
N PHE A 86 7.07 -17.94 -2.69
CA PHE A 86 6.42 -19.19 -2.29
C PHE A 86 6.14 -20.11 -3.48
N VAL A 87 5.66 -19.56 -4.60
CA VAL A 87 5.34 -20.34 -5.80
C VAL A 87 6.62 -20.86 -6.48
N THR A 88 7.70 -20.08 -6.47
CA THR A 88 8.99 -20.49 -7.07
C THR A 88 9.77 -21.47 -6.21
N ALA A 89 9.55 -21.52 -4.90
CA ALA A 89 10.31 -22.37 -3.99
C ALA A 89 10.20 -23.87 -4.30
N ARG A 90 9.09 -24.36 -4.89
CA ARG A 90 8.90 -25.72 -5.46
C ARG A 90 9.55 -26.90 -4.69
N GLY A 91 9.67 -26.83 -3.36
CA GLY A 91 10.27 -27.88 -2.52
C GLY A 91 11.73 -27.68 -2.12
N ASN A 92 12.38 -26.57 -2.50
CA ASN A 92 13.68 -26.17 -1.94
C ASN A 92 13.45 -25.51 -0.56
N GLU A 93 13.91 -26.18 0.50
CA GLU A 93 13.75 -25.72 1.89
C GLU A 93 14.35 -24.32 2.13
N GLU A 94 15.46 -23.99 1.47
CA GLU A 94 16.13 -22.71 1.65
C GLU A 94 15.29 -21.55 1.09
N GLN A 95 14.72 -21.74 -0.10
CA GLN A 95 13.83 -20.75 -0.71
C GLN A 95 12.50 -20.63 0.05
N LEU A 96 11.98 -21.75 0.56
CA LEU A 96 10.76 -21.74 1.36
C LEU A 96 10.97 -21.00 2.69
N LYS A 97 12.13 -21.16 3.32
CA LYS A 97 12.50 -20.42 4.53
C LYS A 97 12.60 -18.92 4.25
N LYS A 98 13.23 -18.53 3.12
CA LYS A 98 13.28 -17.13 2.68
C LYS A 98 11.89 -16.57 2.44
N ALA A 99 11.02 -17.28 1.73
CA ALA A 99 9.63 -16.88 1.46
C ALA A 99 8.84 -16.62 2.76
N LYS A 100 8.93 -17.53 3.74
CA LYS A 100 8.29 -17.38 5.05
C LYS A 100 8.81 -16.15 5.80
N THR A 101 10.12 -15.96 5.86
CA THR A 101 10.71 -14.80 6.53
C THR A 101 10.27 -13.49 5.86
N THR A 102 10.31 -13.41 4.53
CA THR A 102 9.84 -12.25 3.78
C THR A 102 8.37 -11.96 4.05
N LEU A 103 7.51 -12.99 4.07
CA LEU A 103 6.08 -12.84 4.38
C LEU A 103 5.86 -12.27 5.78
N SER A 104 6.54 -12.81 6.79
CA SER A 104 6.45 -12.31 8.16
C SER A 104 6.87 -10.85 8.25
N TRP A 105 7.96 -10.45 7.59
CA TRP A 105 8.39 -9.05 7.53
C TRP A 105 7.38 -8.14 6.83
N THR A 106 6.76 -8.61 5.74
CA THR A 106 5.69 -7.88 5.05
C THR A 106 4.46 -7.71 5.95
N LEU A 107 4.05 -8.75 6.68
CA LEU A 107 2.93 -8.67 7.62
C LEU A 107 3.22 -7.71 8.78
N ILE A 108 4.43 -7.76 9.34
CA ILE A 108 4.86 -6.84 10.40
C ILE A 108 4.86 -5.40 9.86
N GLY A 109 5.42 -5.16 8.68
CA GLY A 109 5.43 -3.84 8.05
C GLY A 109 4.01 -3.30 7.80
N GLY A 110 3.10 -4.14 7.30
CA GLY A 110 1.69 -3.79 7.12
C GLY A 110 0.97 -3.51 8.43
N ALA A 111 1.19 -4.33 9.45
CA ALA A 111 0.61 -4.15 10.78
C ALA A 111 1.08 -2.86 11.45
N VAL A 112 2.37 -2.51 11.32
CA VAL A 112 2.92 -1.24 11.82
C VAL A 112 2.29 -0.05 11.10
N LEU A 113 2.10 -0.14 9.78
CA LEU A 113 1.50 0.94 9.00
C LEU A 113 0.07 1.25 9.47
N ILE A 114 -0.74 0.19 9.64
CA ILE A 114 -2.13 0.31 10.11
C ILE A 114 -2.15 0.75 11.58
N GLY A 115 -1.30 0.15 12.41
CA GLY A 115 -1.20 0.46 13.84
C GLY A 115 -0.83 1.92 14.11
N ALA A 116 0.14 2.46 13.37
CA ALA A 116 0.55 3.86 13.49
C ALA A 116 -0.61 4.83 13.20
N ARG A 117 -1.39 4.55 12.14
CA ARG A 117 -2.56 5.37 11.79
C ARG A 117 -3.65 5.31 12.85
N VAL A 118 -3.97 4.11 13.35
CA VAL A 118 -4.98 3.92 14.40
C VAL A 118 -4.59 4.66 15.67
N LEU A 119 -3.32 4.56 16.09
CA LEU A 119 -2.80 5.26 17.26
C LEU A 119 -2.85 6.79 17.09
N ALA A 120 -2.47 7.30 15.92
CA ALA A 120 -2.53 8.74 15.64
C ALA A 120 -3.97 9.28 15.75
N ILE A 121 -4.93 8.59 15.13
CA ILE A 121 -6.36 8.96 15.20
C ILE A 121 -6.88 8.88 16.64
N ALA A 122 -6.50 7.86 17.40
CA ALA A 122 -6.91 7.71 18.79
C ALA A 122 -6.45 8.88 19.66
N ILE A 123 -5.21 9.34 19.49
CA ILE A 123 -4.66 10.50 20.23
C ILE A 123 -5.40 11.78 19.83
N VAL A 124 -5.63 12.00 18.54
CA VAL A 124 -6.35 13.18 18.04
C VAL A 124 -7.78 13.22 18.58
N ASN A 125 -8.49 12.09 18.56
CA ASN A 125 -9.85 11.99 19.07
C ASN A 125 -9.92 12.23 20.58
N PHE A 126 -8.97 11.68 21.33
CA PHE A 126 -8.89 11.91 22.77
C PHE A 126 -8.66 13.39 23.10
N ALA A 127 -7.73 14.04 22.39
CA ALA A 127 -7.46 15.46 22.57
C ALA A 127 -8.64 16.36 22.16
N LYS A 128 -9.38 16.02 21.10
CA LYS A 128 -10.62 16.72 20.72
C LYS A 128 -11.74 16.57 21.75
N GLY A 129 -11.80 15.46 22.50
CA GLY A 129 -12.83 15.20 23.51
C GLY A 129 -12.60 15.92 24.86
N LEU A 130 -11.45 16.55 25.05
CA LEU A 130 -11.11 17.32 26.26
C LEU A 130 -11.28 18.84 26.09
N GLY A 131 -11.61 19.30 24.88
CA GLY A 131 -11.86 20.71 24.54
C GLY A 131 -13.35 21.02 24.40
#